data_AF-A0A2G9R7U0-F1
#
_entry.id   AF-A0A2G9R7U0-F1
#
_cell.length_a   1.000
_cell.length_b   1.000
_cell.length_c   1.000
_cell.angle_alpha   90.00
_cell.angle_beta   90.00
_cell.angle_gamma   90.00
#
_symmetry.space_group_name_H-M   'P 1'
#
loop_
_entity.id
_entity.type
_entity.pdbx_description
1 polymer ?
#
loop_
_entity_poly.entity_id
_entity_poly.type
_entity_poly.pdbx_seq_one_letter_code
_entity_poly.pdbx_strand_id
1 'polypeptide(L)' 'MAFIEMVEMLDILKRADYDGKKAKIMVKVVKSLHMNFGVRRSKDQLRKRWSDLKIREHDQYRRLRRVLQKCK' A
#
# COMPACT_ATOMS: atom_id res chain seq x y z
N MET A 1 -5.02 8.64 4.78
CA MET A 1 -5.30 7.20 4.85
C MET A 1 -4.91 6.76 6.24
N ALA A 2 -5.86 6.17 6.94
CA ALA A 2 -5.65 5.46 8.18
C ALA A 2 -4.77 4.22 7.92
N PHE A 3 -4.09 3.75 8.95
CA PHE A 3 -3.23 2.57 8.89
C PHE A 3 -3.99 1.33 8.42
N ILE A 4 -5.26 1.19 8.82
CA ILE A 4 -6.12 0.05 8.47
C ILE A 4 -6.42 0.03 6.96
N GLU A 5 -6.71 1.19 6.35
CA GLU A 5 -6.91 1.30 4.90
C GLU A 5 -5.64 0.90 4.13
N MET A 6 -4.45 1.26 4.64
CA MET A 6 -3.17 0.89 4.03
C MET A 6 -2.91 -0.62 4.06
N VAL A 7 -3.22 -1.27 5.19
CA VAL A 7 -3.03 -2.71 5.35
C VAL A 7 -3.93 -3.48 4.38
N GLU A 8 -5.20 -3.08 4.26
CA GLU A 8 -6.14 -3.69 3.30
C GLU A 8 -5.66 -3.55 1.85
N MET A 9 -5.16 -2.37 1.46
CA MET A 9 -4.59 -2.17 0.12
C MET A 9 -3.39 -3.09 -0.12
N LEU A 10 -2.47 -3.18 0.85
CA LEU A 10 -1.26 -4.00 0.75
C LEU A 10 -1.59 -5.50 0.70
N ASP A 11 -2.61 -5.95 1.42
CA ASP A 11 -3.07 -7.33 1.38
C ASP A 11 -3.61 -7.69 -0.02
N ILE A 12 -4.48 -6.84 -0.59
CA ILE A 12 -5.00 -7.02 -1.97
C ILE A 12 -3.87 -7.06 -3.00
N LEU A 13 -2.81 -6.27 -2.78
CA LEU A 13 -1.66 -6.21 -3.66
C LEU A 13 -0.75 -7.43 -3.54
N LYS A 14 -0.57 -7.98 -2.33
CA LYS A 14 0.16 -9.24 -2.12
C LYS A 14 -0.60 -10.44 -2.67
N ARG A 15 -1.92 -10.39 -2.59
CA ARG A 15 -2.82 -11.47 -3.03
C ARG A 15 -3.12 -11.45 -4.52
N ALA A 16 -2.90 -10.31 -5.17
CA ALA A 16 -2.99 -10.20 -6.61
C ALA A 16 -1.64 -10.56 -7.24
N ASP A 17 -1.63 -11.60 -8.10
CA ASP A 17 -0.43 -11.92 -8.89
C ASP A 17 0.05 -10.68 -9.65
N TYR A 18 1.32 -10.36 -9.45
CA TYR A 18 1.97 -9.16 -9.96
C TYR A 18 2.32 -9.32 -11.45
N ASP A 19 1.39 -9.84 -12.25
CA ASP A 19 1.46 -10.13 -13.69
C ASP A 19 1.46 -8.84 -14.55
N GLY A 20 2.08 -7.76 -14.07
CA GLY A 20 2.14 -6.46 -14.76
C GLY A 20 0.81 -5.70 -14.88
N LYS A 21 -0.33 -6.30 -14.54
CA LYS A 21 -1.68 -5.70 -14.67
C LYS A 21 -2.03 -4.77 -13.49
N LYS A 22 -1.14 -3.80 -13.22
CA LYS A 22 -1.27 -2.78 -12.14
C LYS A 22 -2.61 -2.04 -12.20
N ALA A 23 -3.14 -1.79 -13.39
CA ALA A 23 -4.44 -1.15 -13.58
C ALA A 23 -5.61 -1.99 -13.00
N LYS A 24 -5.59 -3.31 -13.20
CA LYS A 24 -6.64 -4.23 -12.70
C LYS A 24 -6.58 -4.36 -11.18
N ILE A 25 -5.38 -4.36 -10.61
CA ILE A 25 -5.18 -4.40 -9.17
C ILE A 25 -5.66 -3.09 -8.51
N MET A 26 -5.34 -1.94 -9.10
CA MET A 26 -5.82 -0.65 -8.59
C MET A 26 -7.35 -0.54 -8.60
N VAL A 27 -8.04 -1.15 -9.57
CA VAL A 27 -9.51 -1.22 -9.58
C VAL A 27 -10.04 -2.07 -8.41
N LYS A 28 -9.43 -3.21 -8.11
CA LYS A 28 -9.79 -4.04 -6.93
C LYS A 28 -9.60 -3.27 -5.63
N VAL A 29 -8.50 -2.54 -5.53
CA VAL A 29 -8.17 -1.74 -4.36
C VAL A 29 -9.15 -0.59 -4.14
N VAL A 30 -9.48 0.18 -5.19
CA VAL A 30 -10.51 1.23 -5.11
C VAL A 30 -11.85 0.65 -4.69
N LYS A 31 -12.23 -0.51 -5.25
CA LYS A 31 -13.50 -1.16 -4.96
C LYS A 31 -13.56 -1.66 -3.51
N SER A 32 -12.50 -2.26 -2.99
CA SER A 32 -12.44 -2.71 -1.59
C SER A 32 -12.47 -1.54 -0.61
N LEU A 33 -11.69 -0.50 -0.86
CA LEU A 33 -11.68 0.70 -0.01
C LEU A 33 -13.04 1.38 0.06
N HIS A 34 -13.76 1.42 -1.06
CA HIS A 34 -15.11 1.96 -1.10
C HIS A 34 -16.09 1.09 -0.32
N MET A 35 -16.04 -0.24 -0.47
CA MET A 35 -17.01 -1.15 0.15
C MET A 35 -16.76 -1.38 1.65
N ASN A 36 -15.50 -1.49 2.07
CA ASN A 36 -15.15 -1.82 3.45
C ASN A 36 -15.01 -0.57 4.34
N PHE A 37 -14.61 0.57 3.76
CA PHE A 37 -14.34 1.78 4.54
C PHE A 37 -15.22 2.97 4.12
N GLY A 38 -16.07 2.84 3.10
CA GLY A 38 -16.84 3.97 2.56
C GLY A 38 -15.97 5.04 1.90
N VAL A 39 -14.69 4.74 1.67
CA VAL A 39 -13.70 5.74 1.29
C VAL A 39 -13.68 5.88 -0.23
N ARG A 40 -14.17 7.02 -0.71
CA ARG A 40 -14.18 7.36 -2.13
C ARG A 40 -12.85 8.01 -2.52
N ARG A 41 -12.00 7.27 -3.22
CA ARG A 41 -10.70 7.74 -3.73
C ARG A 41 -10.59 7.55 -5.23
N SER A 42 -9.91 8.49 -5.89
CA SER A 42 -9.60 8.33 -7.31
C SER A 42 -8.42 7.38 -7.49
N LYS A 43 -8.46 6.66 -8.62
CA LYS A 43 -7.42 5.69 -9.00
C LYS A 43 -6.04 6.35 -9.10
N ASP A 44 -5.97 7.59 -9.56
CA ASP A 44 -4.73 8.35 -9.71
C ASP A 44 -4.20 8.89 -8.38
N GLN A 45 -5.10 9.27 -7.45
CA GLN A 45 -4.70 9.60 -6.08
C GLN A 45 -4.06 8.41 -5.38
N LEU A 46 -4.64 7.21 -5.55
CA LEU A 46 -4.05 5.98 -4.99
C LEU A 46 -2.73 5.62 -5.65
N ARG A 47 -2.58 5.84 -6.96
CA ARG A 47 -1.33 5.62 -7.68
C ARG A 47 -0.19 6.50 -7.16
N LYS A 48 -0.46 7.79 -6.93
CA LYS A 48 0.51 8.73 -6.34
C LYS A 48 0.87 8.33 -4.91
N ARG A 49 -0.14 8.05 -4.09
CA ARG A 49 0.06 7.63 -2.70
C ARG A 49 0.78 6.29 -2.57
N TRP A 50 0.58 5.39 -3.54
CA TRP A 50 1.25 4.10 -3.62
C TRP A 50 2.76 4.24 -3.82
N SER A 51 3.18 5.16 -4.70
CA SER A 51 4.60 5.46 -4.88
C SER A 51 5.23 5.98 -3.58
N ASP A 52 4.53 6.87 -2.87
CA ASP A 52 4.98 7.37 -1.56
C ASP A 52 5.04 6.25 -0.50
N LEU A 53 4.07 5.34 -0.54
CA LEU A 53 3.98 4.15 0.34
C LEU A 53 5.18 3.23 0.19
N LYS A 54 5.54 2.88 -1.04
CA LYS A 54 6.73 2.08 -1.36
C LYS A 54 8.02 2.74 -0.85
N ILE A 55 8.12 4.06 -0.96
CA ILE A 55 9.27 4.83 -0.47
C ILE A 55 9.32 4.85 1.06
N ARG A 56 8.16 5.06 1.72
CA ARG A 56 8.05 5.07 3.18
C ARG A 56 8.28 3.69 3.80
N GLU A 57 7.79 2.62 3.17
CA GLU A 57 8.04 1.24 3.59
C GLU A 57 9.54 0.96 3.60
N HIS A 58 10.24 1.28 2.50
CA HIS A 58 11.69 1.09 2.42
C HIS A 58 12.44 1.90 3.48
N ASP A 59 12.03 3.14 3.74
CA ASP A 59 12.71 3.99 4.73
C ASP A 59 12.38 3.59 6.17
N GLN A 60 11.17 3.08 6.44
CA GLN A 60 10.80 2.46 7.72
C GLN A 60 11.59 1.16 7.96
N TYR A 61 11.72 0.31 6.94
CA TYR A 61 12.54 -0.90 7.01
C TYR A 61 14.02 -0.56 7.21
N ARG A 62 14.51 0.51 6.57
CA ARG A 62 15.87 1.02 6.76
C ARG A 62 16.09 1.56 8.17
N ARG A 63 15.12 2.27 8.75
CA ARG A 63 15.16 2.72 10.15
C ARG A 63 15.18 1.54 11.11
N LEU A 64 14.28 0.56 10.93
CA LEU A 64 14.22 -0.65 11.76
C LEU A 64 15.54 -1.43 11.69
N ARG A 65 16.11 -1.59 10.50
CA ARG A 65 17.40 -2.26 10.30
C ARG A 65 18.55 -1.52 10.99
N ARG A 66 18.55 -0.18 10.99
CA ARG A 66 19.54 0.62 11.74
C ARG A 66 19.40 0.45 13.25
N VAL A 67 18.19 0.37 13.78
CA VAL A 67 17.94 0.13 15.21
C VAL A 67 18.46 -1.26 15.59
N LEU A 68 18.11 -2.28 14.81
CA LEU A 68 18.59 -3.65 15.02
C LEU A 68 20.11 -3.78 14.91
N GLN A 69 20.76 -3.04 14.01
CA GLN A 69 22.22 -3.00 13.90
C GLN A 69 22.92 -2.26 15.05
N LYS A 70 22.24 -1.30 15.70
CA LYS A 70 22.77 -0.59 16.87
C LYS A 70 22.64 -1.37 18.17
N CYS A 71 21.75 -2.35 18.23
CA CYS A 71 21.58 -3.25 19.38
C CYS A 71 22.51 -4.47 19.33
N LYS A 72 23.64 -4.38 18.61
CA LYS A 72 24.64 -5.43 18.46
C LYS A 72 25.91 -5.08 19.20
#